data_AF-A0A940BQ74-F1
#
_entry.id   AF-A0A940BQ74-F1
#
_cell.length_a   1.000
_cell.length_b   1.000
_cell.length_c   1.000
_cell.angle_alpha   90.00
_cell.angle_beta   90.00
_cell.angle_gamma   90.00
#
_symmetry.space_group_name_H-M   'P 1'
#
loop_
_entity.id
_entity.type
_entity.pdbx_description
1 polymer ?
#
loop_
_entity_poly.entity_id
_entity_poly.type
_entity_poly.pdbx_seq_one_letter_code
_entity_poly.pdbx_strand_id
1 'polypeptide(L)'
;MSKKLQRISVILIGLIMLILPLGVKAFGVYHNPAITIAVLHASADVELKVTMVRHTDGQSVKAVISKDRRVWETLFRLSRDDGFLYGITGWFGNSYDFEGASVTAKDGDREYTIPIPYEQLKVRDYDDYLILDMNTGSLTVGVPWTRSAAIMLMHLAIYILVEALILRLVGIRSHRSWKIFFLYTVPTKAIICFVSRTWVNCDPRAYIAFAVVSIFYLMFDLAFMTMLMDDSKDKVGKFAGAANVVAALVIFWSFTHLPM
;
A
#
# COMPACT_ATOMS: atom_id res chain seq x y z
N MET A 1 -34.60 15.41 -6.54
CA MET A 1 -34.15 14.41 -5.54
C MET A 1 -34.96 14.64 -4.27
N SER A 2 -35.58 13.61 -3.68
CA SER A 2 -36.32 13.82 -2.43
C SER A 2 -35.33 14.14 -1.31
N LYS A 3 -35.69 15.01 -0.36
CA LYS A 3 -34.87 15.34 0.83
C LYS A 3 -34.42 14.09 1.59
N LYS A 4 -35.15 12.97 1.42
CA LYS A 4 -34.88 11.65 2.01
C LYS A 4 -33.60 11.02 1.44
N LEU A 5 -33.41 11.02 0.12
CA LEU A 5 -32.20 10.46 -0.51
C LEU A 5 -30.95 11.24 -0.13
N GLN A 6 -31.08 12.56 -0.04
CA GLN A 6 -29.98 13.47 0.31
C GLN A 6 -29.50 13.23 1.74
N ARG A 7 -30.42 12.99 2.68
CA ARG A 7 -30.09 12.61 4.06
C ARG A 7 -29.42 11.24 4.13
N ILE A 8 -29.89 10.26 3.36
CA ILE A 8 -29.30 8.91 3.33
C ILE A 8 -27.86 8.96 2.82
N SER A 9 -27.57 9.72 1.76
CA SER A 9 -26.20 9.86 1.25
C SER A 9 -25.26 10.53 2.24
N VAL A 10 -25.72 11.55 2.96
CA VAL A 10 -24.94 12.22 4.01
C VAL A 10 -24.68 11.28 5.20
N ILE A 11 -25.68 10.50 5.61
CA ILE A 11 -25.54 9.50 6.67
C ILE A 11 -24.57 8.40 6.24
N LEU A 12 -24.65 7.92 4.99
CA LEU A 12 -23.76 6.89 4.48
C LEU A 12 -22.31 7.37 4.37
N ILE A 13 -22.09 8.60 3.90
CA ILE A 13 -20.77 9.25 3.87
C ILE A 13 -20.23 9.42 5.29
N GLY A 14 -21.06 9.88 6.23
CA GLY A 14 -20.70 10.00 7.64
C GLY A 14 -20.35 8.65 8.27
N LEU A 15 -21.10 7.59 7.94
CA LEU A 15 -20.84 6.23 8.39
C LEU A 15 -19.52 5.70 7.81
N ILE A 16 -19.25 5.93 6.52
CA ILE A 16 -17.98 5.58 5.87
C ILE A 16 -16.83 6.32 6.55
N MET A 17 -16.98 7.61 6.90
CA MET A 17 -15.96 8.38 7.63
C MET A 17 -15.74 7.90 9.08
N LEU A 18 -16.79 7.37 9.74
CA LEU A 18 -16.70 6.76 11.06
C LEU A 18 -16.06 5.36 11.03
N ILE A 19 -16.16 4.67 9.90
CA ILE A 19 -15.59 3.34 9.68
C ILE A 19 -14.14 3.43 9.15
N LEU A 20 -13.78 4.52 8.47
CA LEU A 20 -12.38 4.83 8.09
C LEU A 20 -11.58 5.16 9.37
N PRO A 21 -10.44 4.51 9.61
CA PRO A 21 -10.18 3.89 10.90
C PRO A 21 -9.67 4.87 11.96
N LEU A 22 -10.31 4.77 13.13
CA LEU A 22 -9.86 5.15 14.47
C LEU A 22 -8.61 4.36 14.95
N GLY A 23 -7.97 3.61 14.06
CA GLY A 23 -6.84 2.73 14.31
C GLY A 23 -5.60 3.12 13.53
N VAL A 24 -5.38 4.42 13.29
CA VAL A 24 -4.06 4.90 12.83
C VAL A 24 -3.07 4.62 13.96
N LYS A 25 -2.52 3.40 14.00
CA LYS A 25 -1.15 3.23 14.46
C LYS A 25 -0.36 4.20 13.59
N ALA A 26 0.31 5.17 14.21
CA ALA A 26 1.15 6.11 13.48
C ALA A 26 1.87 5.33 12.38
N PHE A 27 1.63 5.68 11.11
CA PHE A 27 2.36 5.10 9.99
C PHE A 27 3.78 5.64 10.15
N GLY A 28 4.51 4.98 11.04
CA GLY A 28 5.76 5.44 11.54
C GLY A 28 6.74 5.32 10.41
N VAL A 29 7.15 6.47 9.89
CA VAL A 29 8.45 6.67 9.21
C VAL A 29 9.61 6.02 10.00
N TYR A 30 9.38 5.65 11.27
CA TYR A 30 10.29 4.97 12.19
C TYR A 30 10.24 3.42 12.19
N HIS A 31 9.40 2.76 11.41
CA HIS A 31 9.31 1.28 11.41
C HIS A 31 9.51 0.69 10.02
N ASN A 32 10.49 1.21 9.27
CA ASN A 32 10.83 0.60 7.98
C ASN A 32 11.53 -0.73 8.22
N PRO A 33 10.95 -1.87 7.81
CA PRO A 33 11.64 -3.14 7.93
C PRO A 33 12.93 -3.10 7.12
N ALA A 34 13.95 -3.79 7.63
CA ALA A 34 15.20 -3.94 6.89
C ALA A 34 14.96 -4.84 5.66
N ILE A 35 14.15 -5.89 5.84
CA ILE A 35 13.73 -6.80 4.78
C ILE A 35 12.25 -7.14 4.95
N THR A 36 11.52 -7.15 3.83
CA THR A 36 10.18 -7.71 3.71
C THR A 36 10.23 -8.95 2.81
N ILE A 37 9.80 -10.10 3.33
CA ILE A 37 9.68 -11.34 2.56
C ILE A 37 8.20 -11.63 2.30
N ALA A 38 7.81 -11.68 1.04
CA ALA A 38 6.51 -12.17 0.63
C ALA A 38 6.58 -13.64 0.24
N VAL A 39 5.64 -14.43 0.75
CA VAL A 39 5.62 -15.87 0.49
C VAL A 39 4.51 -16.21 -0.50
N LEU A 40 4.88 -16.83 -1.61
CA LEU A 40 3.99 -17.38 -2.62
C LEU A 40 3.75 -18.87 -2.39
N HIS A 41 2.55 -19.34 -2.72
CA HIS A 41 2.17 -20.76 -2.68
C HIS A 41 2.32 -21.44 -1.30
N ALA A 42 2.15 -20.67 -0.22
CA ALA A 42 2.19 -21.15 1.15
C ALA A 42 0.80 -21.45 1.72
N SER A 43 0.72 -22.38 2.66
CA SER A 43 -0.46 -22.52 3.52
C SER A 43 -0.56 -21.34 4.51
N ALA A 44 -1.70 -21.24 5.21
CA ALA A 44 -1.92 -20.21 6.23
C ALA A 44 -0.92 -20.30 7.40
N ASP A 45 -0.36 -21.50 7.63
CA ASP A 45 0.46 -21.82 8.81
C ASP A 45 1.96 -21.74 8.53
N VAL A 46 2.36 -21.16 7.38
CA VAL A 46 3.78 -20.97 7.08
C VAL A 46 4.49 -20.17 8.18
N GLU A 47 5.66 -20.68 8.57
CA GLU A 47 6.60 -20.04 9.47
C GLU A 47 7.86 -19.64 8.71
N LEU A 48 8.36 -18.43 8.96
CA LEU A 48 9.66 -17.98 8.48
C LEU A 48 10.56 -17.60 9.64
N LYS A 49 11.83 -18.02 9.54
CA LYS A 49 12.91 -17.67 10.46
C LYS A 49 14.11 -17.20 9.64
N VAL A 50 14.69 -16.08 10.03
CA VAL A 50 15.91 -15.56 9.41
C VAL A 50 17.05 -15.87 10.36
N THR A 51 18.07 -16.56 9.84
CA THR A 51 19.31 -16.81 10.56
C THR A 51 20.36 -15.86 10.02
N MET A 52 20.82 -14.95 10.87
CA MET A 52 21.92 -14.02 10.56
C MET A 52 23.22 -14.56 11.10
N VAL A 53 24.33 -14.20 10.47
CA VAL A 53 25.68 -14.54 10.92
C VAL A 53 26.39 -13.27 11.36
N ARG A 54 26.98 -13.28 12.56
CA ARG A 54 27.78 -12.16 13.04
C ARG A 54 29.17 -12.22 12.40
N HIS A 55 29.61 -11.11 11.81
CA HIS A 55 30.92 -11.02 11.15
C HIS A 55 32.12 -11.26 12.07
N THR A 56 32.01 -10.93 13.35
CA THR A 56 33.15 -10.92 14.27
C THR A 56 33.55 -12.30 14.78
N ASP A 57 32.58 -13.21 14.96
CA ASP A 57 32.79 -14.52 15.60
C ASP A 57 32.08 -15.68 14.86
N GLY A 58 31.40 -15.39 13.75
CA GLY A 58 30.64 -16.39 12.98
C GLY A 58 29.42 -16.93 13.73
N GLN A 59 29.04 -16.37 14.88
CA GLN A 59 27.89 -16.84 15.62
C GLN A 59 26.60 -16.55 14.85
N SER A 60 25.74 -17.56 14.78
CA SER A 60 24.43 -17.43 14.15
C SER A 60 23.37 -17.04 15.16
N VAL A 61 22.49 -16.12 14.78
CA VAL A 61 21.35 -15.70 15.58
C VAL A 61 20.08 -15.81 14.75
N LYS A 62 19.05 -16.40 15.34
CA LYS A 62 17.71 -16.47 14.76
C LYS A 62 16.96 -15.20 15.09
N ALA A 63 16.72 -14.36 14.09
CA ALA A 63 15.90 -13.18 14.24
C ALA A 63 14.41 -13.55 14.22
N VAL A 64 13.64 -12.93 15.11
CA VAL A 64 12.18 -13.05 15.14
C VAL A 64 11.62 -12.22 13.99
N ILE A 65 10.74 -12.80 13.18
CA ILE A 65 10.10 -12.10 12.07
C ILE A 65 8.64 -11.85 12.41
N SER A 66 8.18 -10.62 12.22
CA SER A 66 6.77 -10.29 12.36
C SER A 66 5.99 -10.79 11.13
N LYS A 67 4.92 -11.55 11.37
CA LYS A 67 4.00 -12.03 10.33
C LYS A 67 2.84 -11.04 10.23
N ASP A 68 2.72 -10.37 9.08
CA ASP A 68 1.62 -9.48 8.75
C ASP A 68 0.84 -10.05 7.56
N ARG A 69 -0.47 -10.29 7.74
CA ARG A 69 -1.33 -10.79 6.66
C ARG A 69 -2.16 -9.64 6.11
N ARG A 70 -1.90 -9.26 4.87
CA ARG A 70 -2.62 -8.19 4.16
C ARG A 70 -3.44 -8.76 3.02
N VAL A 71 -4.75 -8.84 3.20
CA VAL A 71 -5.76 -9.29 2.23
C VAL A 71 -5.45 -10.65 1.57
N TRP A 72 -4.57 -10.70 0.56
CA TRP A 72 -4.14 -11.92 -0.16
C TRP A 72 -2.65 -12.25 0.01
N GLU A 73 -1.86 -11.45 0.74
CA GLU A 73 -0.42 -11.65 0.95
C GLU A 73 -0.09 -11.92 2.42
N THR A 74 0.85 -12.84 2.62
CA THR A 74 1.52 -13.03 3.90
C THR A 74 2.91 -12.43 3.79
N LEU A 75 3.13 -11.35 4.54
CA LEU A 75 4.37 -10.60 4.59
C LEU A 75 5.09 -10.93 5.90
N PHE A 76 6.38 -11.16 5.79
CA PHE A 76 7.26 -11.42 6.90
C PHE A 76 8.27 -10.29 6.97
N ARG A 77 8.18 -9.49 8.03
CA ARG A 77 8.94 -8.24 8.17
C ARG A 77 9.90 -8.35 9.34
N LEU A 78 11.15 -8.06 9.05
CA LEU A 78 12.22 -7.99 10.02
C LEU A 78 12.51 -6.51 10.31
N SER A 79 12.14 -6.04 11.51
CA SER A 79 12.33 -4.63 11.87
C SER A 79 13.77 -4.37 12.31
N ARG A 80 14.28 -3.17 11.99
CA ARG A 80 15.61 -2.76 12.44
C ARG A 80 15.68 -2.59 13.96
N ASP A 81 14.55 -2.25 14.57
CA ASP A 81 14.38 -1.97 16.00
C ASP A 81 14.30 -3.23 16.87
N ASP A 82 14.25 -4.43 16.28
CA ASP A 82 14.24 -5.71 17.00
C ASP A 82 15.60 -6.02 17.69
N GLY A 83 16.43 -5.00 17.93
CA GLY A 83 17.70 -5.08 18.65
C GLY A 83 18.86 -5.72 17.87
N PHE A 84 18.58 -6.47 16.80
CA PHE A 84 19.58 -7.21 16.04
C PHE A 84 20.31 -6.38 14.98
N LEU A 85 19.68 -5.34 14.42
CA LEU A 85 20.18 -4.61 13.25
C LEU A 85 20.71 -3.20 13.57
N TYR A 86 20.76 -2.84 14.86
CA TYR A 86 21.42 -1.61 15.35
C TYR A 86 22.93 -1.58 15.05
N GLY A 87 23.51 -2.72 14.64
CA GLY A 87 24.91 -2.83 14.24
C GLY A 87 25.21 -2.52 12.76
N ILE A 88 24.22 -2.40 11.86
CA ILE A 88 24.49 -2.13 10.44
C ILE A 88 25.12 -0.72 10.24
N THR A 89 24.90 0.20 11.18
CA THR A 89 25.68 1.44 11.27
C THR A 89 26.87 1.18 12.19
N GLY A 90 28.05 0.90 11.61
CA GLY A 90 29.28 0.48 12.30
C GLY A 90 29.90 1.46 13.30
N TRP A 91 29.12 1.94 14.27
CA TRP A 91 29.56 2.77 15.40
C TRP A 91 29.92 1.92 16.63
N PHE A 92 29.41 0.69 16.71
CA PHE A 92 29.79 -0.31 17.71
C PHE A 92 30.03 -1.62 16.98
N GLY A 93 31.25 -2.16 17.06
CA GLY A 93 31.78 -3.26 16.23
C GLY A 93 31.15 -4.65 16.39
N ASN A 94 29.84 -4.74 16.61
CA ASN A 94 29.03 -5.96 16.64
C ASN A 94 27.93 -5.88 15.54
N SER A 95 28.35 -5.73 14.29
CA SER A 95 27.43 -5.63 13.15
C SER A 95 26.97 -7.02 12.69
N TYR A 96 25.69 -7.31 12.87
CA TYR A 96 25.00 -8.31 12.07
C TYR A 96 24.72 -7.71 10.70
N ASP A 97 25.08 -8.43 9.64
CA ASP A 97 24.66 -8.11 8.28
C ASP A 97 23.91 -9.31 7.68
N PHE A 98 23.36 -9.11 6.49
CA PHE A 98 22.74 -10.16 5.69
C PHE A 98 23.75 -10.99 4.89
N GLU A 99 25.06 -10.68 4.98
CA GLU A 99 26.11 -11.50 4.38
C GLU A 99 26.14 -12.88 5.05
N GLY A 100 25.94 -13.95 4.26
CA GLY A 100 25.83 -15.32 4.77
C GLY A 100 24.53 -15.63 5.51
N ALA A 101 23.57 -14.69 5.56
CA ALA A 101 22.27 -14.93 6.17
C ALA A 101 21.43 -15.91 5.33
N SER A 102 20.53 -16.62 6.00
CA SER A 102 19.61 -17.57 5.36
C SER A 102 18.19 -17.45 5.91
N VAL A 103 17.23 -17.78 5.08
CA VAL A 103 15.82 -17.87 5.42
C VAL A 103 15.44 -19.33 5.50
N THR A 104 14.95 -19.75 6.67
CA THR A 104 14.31 -21.06 6.85
C THR A 104 12.80 -20.87 6.78
N ALA A 105 12.19 -21.53 5.79
CA ALA A 105 10.75 -21.53 5.56
C ALA A 105 10.19 -22.90 5.85
N LYS A 106 9.18 -22.96 6.71
CA LYS A 106 8.49 -24.20 7.06
C LYS A 106 7.00 -24.08 6.76
N ASP A 107 6.49 -24.99 5.96
CA ASP A 107 5.08 -25.07 5.57
C ASP A 107 4.62 -26.54 5.55
N GLY A 108 4.06 -27.01 6.67
CA GLY A 108 3.77 -28.42 6.89
C GLY A 108 5.05 -29.27 6.84
N ASP A 109 5.10 -30.22 5.89
CA ASP A 109 6.26 -31.10 5.66
C ASP A 109 7.33 -30.49 4.75
N ARG A 110 7.04 -29.33 4.13
CA ARG A 110 8.00 -28.63 3.26
C ARG A 110 8.87 -27.71 4.12
N GLU A 111 10.17 -27.96 4.14
CA GLU A 111 11.16 -27.10 4.78
C GLU A 111 12.27 -26.73 3.80
N TYR A 112 12.50 -25.43 3.62
CA TYR A 112 13.56 -24.90 2.78
C TYR A 112 14.46 -24.01 3.62
N THR A 113 15.77 -24.15 3.45
CA THR A 113 16.76 -23.18 3.96
C THR A 113 17.48 -22.59 2.77
N ILE A 114 17.26 -21.29 2.53
CA ILE A 114 17.67 -20.61 1.32
C ILE A 114 18.57 -19.44 1.71
N PRO A 115 19.77 -19.30 1.12
CA PRO A 115 20.62 -18.15 1.37
C PRO A 115 19.96 -16.85 0.90
N ILE A 116 20.13 -15.78 1.66
CA ILE A 116 19.71 -14.45 1.25
C ILE A 116 20.71 -13.96 0.20
N PRO A 117 20.25 -13.49 -0.98
CA PRO A 117 21.13 -12.97 -2.03
C PRO A 117 21.66 -11.59 -1.66
N TYR A 118 22.57 -11.51 -0.69
CA TYR A 118 23.11 -10.28 -0.11
C TYR A 118 23.63 -9.29 -1.15
N GLU A 119 24.36 -9.77 -2.17
CA GLU A 119 24.94 -8.93 -3.23
C GLU A 119 23.89 -8.17 -4.06
N GLN A 120 22.64 -8.65 -4.05
CA GLN A 120 21.53 -8.03 -4.78
C GLN A 120 20.70 -7.09 -3.91
N LEU A 121 20.92 -7.10 -2.59
CA LEU A 121 20.22 -6.23 -1.66
C LEU A 121 20.74 -4.80 -1.78
N LYS A 122 19.83 -3.83 -1.68
CA LYS A 122 20.17 -2.42 -1.58
C LYS A 122 20.30 -2.08 -0.09
N VAL A 123 21.25 -2.73 0.59
CA VAL A 123 21.48 -2.73 2.05
C VAL A 123 21.53 -1.31 2.67
N ARG A 124 21.76 -0.26 1.86
CA ARG A 124 21.77 1.15 2.29
C ARG A 124 20.40 1.86 2.26
N ASP A 125 19.39 1.38 1.53
CA ASP A 125 18.22 2.19 1.14
C ASP A 125 16.90 1.87 1.88
N TYR A 126 16.92 1.01 2.90
CA TYR A 126 15.72 0.51 3.61
C TYR A 126 14.78 -0.32 2.69
N ASP A 127 13.95 -1.20 3.28
CA ASP A 127 12.81 -1.84 2.61
C ASP A 127 13.12 -2.80 1.44
N ASP A 128 14.21 -3.57 1.51
CA ASP A 128 14.45 -4.60 0.50
C ASP A 128 13.32 -5.65 0.50
N TYR A 129 12.73 -5.87 -0.68
CA TYR A 129 11.62 -6.79 -0.88
C TYR A 129 12.12 -8.10 -1.48
N LEU A 130 11.82 -9.22 -0.83
CA LEU A 130 12.15 -10.56 -1.27
C LEU A 130 10.89 -11.37 -1.53
N ILE A 131 10.94 -12.25 -2.52
CA ILE A 131 9.87 -13.18 -2.84
C ILE A 131 10.38 -14.58 -2.61
N LEU A 132 9.73 -15.29 -1.70
CA LEU A 132 9.92 -16.71 -1.49
C LEU A 132 8.81 -17.47 -2.22
N ASP A 133 9.17 -18.32 -3.17
CA ASP A 133 8.23 -19.25 -3.80
C ASP A 133 8.37 -20.65 -3.18
N MET A 134 7.32 -21.10 -2.48
CA MET A 134 7.29 -22.40 -1.81
C MET A 134 7.15 -23.60 -2.75
N ASN A 135 6.85 -23.39 -4.04
CA ASN A 135 6.82 -24.47 -5.02
C ASN A 135 8.22 -24.79 -5.55
N THR A 136 9.05 -23.76 -5.74
CA THR A 136 10.40 -23.89 -6.31
C THR A 136 11.50 -23.86 -5.25
N GLY A 137 11.19 -23.39 -4.03
CA GLY A 137 12.19 -23.17 -2.99
C GLY A 137 13.18 -22.05 -3.36
N SER A 138 12.76 -21.09 -4.17
CA SER A 138 13.61 -19.99 -4.64
C SER A 138 13.29 -18.68 -3.92
N LEU A 139 14.33 -17.91 -3.61
CA LEU A 139 14.24 -16.57 -3.04
C LEU A 139 14.76 -15.56 -4.08
N THR A 140 13.93 -14.60 -4.49
CA THR A 140 14.31 -13.59 -5.50
C THR A 140 14.16 -12.18 -4.95
N VAL A 141 15.04 -11.27 -5.38
CA VAL A 141 15.00 -9.86 -4.99
C VAL A 141 14.09 -9.07 -5.90
N GLY A 142 13.27 -8.21 -5.29
CA GLY A 142 12.41 -7.25 -5.96
C GLY A 142 10.92 -7.59 -5.86
N VAL A 143 10.10 -6.67 -6.38
CA VAL A 143 8.64 -6.82 -6.41
C VAL A 143 8.22 -7.24 -7.82
N PRO A 144 7.32 -8.24 -7.99
CA PRO A 144 6.82 -8.59 -9.31
C PRO A 144 6.11 -7.40 -9.95
N TRP A 145 6.37 -7.16 -11.23
CA TRP A 145 5.65 -6.12 -11.98
C TRP A 145 4.15 -6.43 -12.03
N THR A 146 3.76 -7.71 -12.09
CA THR A 146 2.36 -8.16 -12.09
C THR A 146 1.65 -7.81 -10.80
N ARG A 147 2.31 -7.99 -9.65
CA ARG A 147 1.80 -7.57 -8.33
C ARG A 147 1.57 -6.06 -8.32
N SER A 148 2.56 -5.31 -8.81
CA SER A 148 2.46 -3.84 -8.87
C SER A 148 1.32 -3.35 -9.75
N ALA A 149 1.14 -3.97 -10.91
CA ALA A 149 0.03 -3.68 -11.81
C ALA A 149 -1.33 -4.05 -11.19
N ALA A 150 -1.43 -5.21 -10.55
CA ALA A 150 -2.66 -5.67 -9.90
C ALA A 150 -3.10 -4.73 -8.77
N ILE A 151 -2.17 -4.33 -7.90
CA ILE A 151 -2.45 -3.37 -6.82
C ILE A 151 -2.86 -2.01 -7.39
N MET A 152 -2.19 -1.52 -8.44
CA MET A 152 -2.55 -0.27 -9.10
C MET A 152 -3.98 -0.32 -9.69
N LEU A 153 -4.32 -1.41 -10.39
CA LEU A 153 -5.65 -1.60 -10.96
C LEU A 153 -6.73 -1.72 -9.89
N MET A 154 -6.43 -2.37 -8.76
CA MET A 154 -7.35 -2.44 -7.62
C MET A 154 -7.61 -1.06 -7.02
N HIS A 155 -6.57 -0.26 -6.80
CA HIS A 155 -6.73 1.12 -6.31
C HIS A 155 -7.56 1.97 -7.28
N LEU A 156 -7.28 1.88 -8.58
CA LEU A 156 -8.02 2.58 -9.61
C LEU A 156 -9.50 2.15 -9.64
N ALA A 157 -9.78 0.84 -9.54
CA ALA A 157 -11.13 0.31 -9.51
C ALA A 157 -11.91 0.81 -8.28
N ILE A 158 -11.29 0.78 -7.10
CA ILE A 158 -11.90 1.32 -5.87
C ILE A 158 -12.21 2.80 -6.04
N TYR A 159 -11.28 3.59 -6.60
CA TYR A 159 -11.47 5.02 -6.84
C TYR A 159 -12.73 5.26 -7.69
N ILE A 160 -12.78 4.63 -8.86
CA ILE A 160 -13.86 4.80 -9.84
C ILE A 160 -15.18 4.34 -9.23
N LEU A 161 -15.20 3.21 -8.50
CA LEU A 161 -16.42 2.68 -7.88
C LEU A 161 -16.98 3.63 -6.82
N VAL A 162 -16.13 4.18 -5.96
CA VAL A 162 -16.55 5.12 -4.91
C VAL A 162 -17.11 6.40 -5.53
N GLU A 163 -16.40 7.01 -6.48
CA GLU A 163 -16.89 8.22 -7.14
C GLU A 163 -18.17 7.98 -7.94
N ALA A 164 -18.22 6.89 -8.72
CA ALA A 164 -19.41 6.50 -9.48
C ALA A 164 -20.61 6.29 -8.56
N LEU A 165 -20.43 5.63 -7.41
CA LEU A 165 -21.49 5.42 -6.43
C LEU A 165 -22.00 6.75 -5.88
N ILE A 166 -21.10 7.66 -5.52
CA ILE A 166 -21.48 8.96 -4.98
C ILE A 166 -22.20 9.81 -6.03
N LEU A 167 -21.69 9.89 -7.27
CA LEU A 167 -22.37 10.61 -8.36
C LEU A 167 -23.76 10.04 -8.65
N ARG A 168 -23.90 8.71 -8.60
CA ARG A 168 -25.20 8.03 -8.75
C ARG A 168 -26.16 8.37 -7.61
N LEU A 169 -25.67 8.41 -6.36
CA LEU A 169 -26.44 8.78 -5.17
C LEU A 169 -26.89 10.25 -5.19
N VAL A 170 -26.13 11.11 -5.86
CA VAL A 170 -26.43 12.54 -6.07
C VAL A 170 -27.50 12.75 -7.14
N GLY A 171 -27.83 11.69 -7.88
CA GLY A 171 -28.86 11.70 -8.91
C GLY A 171 -28.34 12.06 -10.29
N ILE A 172 -27.02 12.07 -10.49
CA ILE A 172 -26.42 12.23 -11.82
C ILE A 172 -26.64 10.92 -12.59
N ARG A 173 -27.56 10.97 -13.55
CA ARG A 173 -27.99 9.80 -14.34
C ARG A 173 -27.92 10.00 -15.85
N SER A 174 -27.58 11.21 -16.29
CA SER A 174 -27.43 11.51 -17.71
C SER A 174 -26.28 10.69 -18.31
N HIS A 175 -26.57 9.99 -19.41
CA HIS A 175 -25.57 9.20 -20.14
C HIS A 175 -24.38 10.05 -20.60
N ARG A 176 -24.60 11.34 -20.88
CA ARG A 176 -23.54 12.30 -21.23
C ARG A 176 -22.62 12.58 -20.04
N SER A 177 -23.18 12.83 -18.85
CA SER A 177 -22.41 13.06 -17.61
C SER A 177 -21.57 11.84 -17.23
N TRP A 178 -22.09 10.62 -17.43
CA TRP A 178 -21.35 9.38 -17.19
C TRP A 178 -20.20 9.18 -18.19
N LYS A 179 -20.37 9.54 -19.47
CA LYS A 179 -19.27 9.51 -20.44
C LYS A 179 -18.16 10.49 -20.07
N ILE A 180 -18.52 11.73 -19.71
CA ILE A 180 -17.57 12.75 -19.28
C ILE A 180 -16.83 12.28 -18.02
N PHE A 181 -17.55 11.71 -17.05
CA PHE A 181 -16.98 11.12 -15.86
C PHE A 181 -15.92 10.07 -16.19
N PHE A 182 -16.27 9.02 -16.96
CA PHE A 182 -15.31 7.97 -17.27
C PHE A 182 -14.12 8.46 -18.10
N LEU A 183 -14.35 9.36 -19.06
CA LEU A 183 -13.29 9.88 -19.92
C LEU A 183 -12.26 10.72 -19.14
N TYR A 184 -12.70 11.41 -18.09
CA TYR A 184 -11.83 12.27 -17.29
C TYR A 184 -11.26 11.55 -16.07
N THR A 185 -12.11 10.88 -15.29
CA THR A 185 -11.72 10.22 -14.04
C THR A 185 -10.73 9.09 -14.31
N VAL A 186 -10.97 8.22 -15.28
CA VAL A 186 -10.11 7.04 -15.47
C VAL A 186 -8.65 7.43 -15.75
N PRO A 187 -8.34 8.28 -16.74
CA PRO A 187 -6.94 8.66 -17.01
C PRO A 187 -6.30 9.40 -15.85
N THR A 188 -7.03 10.34 -15.24
CA THR A 188 -6.45 11.18 -14.20
C THR A 188 -6.20 10.41 -12.90
N LYS A 189 -7.12 9.53 -12.48
CA LYS A 189 -6.88 8.65 -11.32
C LYS A 189 -5.82 7.59 -11.63
N ALA A 190 -5.71 7.11 -12.86
CA ALA A 190 -4.63 6.21 -13.26
C ALA A 190 -3.25 6.87 -13.12
N ILE A 191 -3.12 8.13 -13.55
CA ILE A 191 -1.89 8.92 -13.37
C ILE A 191 -1.55 9.06 -11.89
N ILE A 192 -2.53 9.39 -11.04
CA ILE A 192 -2.31 9.53 -9.60
C ILE A 192 -1.88 8.22 -8.98
N CYS A 193 -2.53 7.10 -9.32
CA CYS A 193 -2.14 5.79 -8.82
C CYS A 193 -0.70 5.45 -9.25
N PHE A 194 -0.34 5.74 -10.49
CA PHE A 194 1.02 5.50 -11.01
C PHE A 194 2.08 6.38 -10.32
N VAL A 195 1.82 7.69 -10.21
CA VAL A 195 2.73 8.64 -9.57
C VAL A 195 2.88 8.34 -8.08
N SER A 196 1.77 8.02 -7.40
CA SER A 196 1.80 7.65 -5.98
C SER A 196 2.74 6.47 -5.75
N ARG A 197 2.68 5.44 -6.59
CA ARG A 197 3.51 4.24 -6.44
C ARG A 197 4.98 4.50 -6.72
N THR A 198 5.29 5.33 -7.71
CA THR A 198 6.68 5.66 -8.05
C THR A 198 7.33 6.59 -7.03
N TRP A 199 6.57 7.52 -6.43
CA TRP A 199 7.11 8.49 -5.47
C TRP A 199 7.21 7.92 -4.06
N VAL A 200 6.20 7.17 -3.62
CA VAL A 200 6.16 6.55 -2.29
C VAL A 200 7.29 5.54 -2.10
N ASN A 201 7.64 4.79 -3.14
CA ASN A 201 8.73 3.83 -3.08
C ASN A 201 10.14 4.47 -2.99
N CYS A 202 10.25 5.79 -3.20
CA CYS A 202 11.55 6.47 -3.26
C CYS A 202 11.87 7.26 -1.98
N ASP A 203 10.87 7.78 -1.26
CA ASP A 203 11.09 8.54 -0.02
C ASP A 203 9.82 8.55 0.85
N PRO A 204 9.87 8.10 2.12
CA PRO A 204 8.77 8.28 3.07
C PRO A 204 8.34 9.75 3.26
N ARG A 205 9.19 10.73 2.99
CA ARG A 205 8.80 12.16 3.01
C ARG A 205 7.93 12.54 1.82
N ALA A 206 7.97 11.75 0.74
CA ALA A 206 7.11 11.92 -0.43
C ALA A 206 5.63 11.68 -0.12
N TYR A 207 5.27 11.00 0.98
CA TYR A 207 3.87 10.86 1.41
C TYR A 207 3.21 12.22 1.68
N ILE A 208 3.93 13.17 2.29
CA ILE A 208 3.41 14.51 2.58
C ILE A 208 3.24 15.30 1.27
N ALA A 209 4.25 15.28 0.41
CA ALA A 209 4.18 15.92 -0.91
C ALA A 209 3.03 15.34 -1.76
N PHE A 210 2.85 14.01 -1.72
CA PHE A 210 1.76 13.32 -2.39
C PHE A 210 0.39 13.71 -1.82
N ALA A 211 0.25 13.84 -0.50
CA ALA A 211 -0.99 14.29 0.12
C ALA A 211 -1.35 15.71 -0.33
N VAL A 212 -0.36 16.62 -0.38
CA VAL A 212 -0.55 18.00 -0.85
C VAL A 212 -0.95 18.05 -2.33
N VAL A 213 -0.24 17.33 -3.20
CA VAL A 213 -0.56 17.23 -4.63
C VAL A 213 -1.97 16.65 -4.84
N SER A 214 -2.34 15.65 -4.03
CA SER A 214 -3.68 15.06 -4.08
C SER A 214 -4.75 16.08 -3.75
N ILE A 215 -4.56 16.95 -2.75
CA ILE A 215 -5.52 18.02 -2.41
C ILE A 215 -5.70 19.00 -3.57
N PHE A 216 -4.61 19.48 -4.18
CA PHE A 216 -4.69 20.39 -5.33
C PHE A 216 -5.38 19.75 -6.53
N TYR A 217 -5.09 18.47 -6.79
CA TYR A 217 -5.75 17.73 -7.85
C TYR A 217 -7.26 17.57 -7.57
N LEU A 218 -7.68 17.27 -6.34
CA LEU A 218 -9.11 17.17 -5.98
C LEU A 218 -9.85 18.50 -6.23
N MET A 219 -9.19 19.63 -5.99
CA MET A 219 -9.74 20.96 -6.29
C MET A 219 -9.88 21.19 -7.81
N PHE A 220 -8.89 20.76 -8.60
CA PHE A 220 -8.92 20.87 -10.06
C PHE A 220 -10.01 19.99 -10.68
N ASP A 221 -10.09 18.73 -10.26
CA ASP A 221 -11.11 17.77 -10.68
C ASP A 221 -12.52 18.28 -10.37
N LEU A 222 -12.70 18.85 -9.17
CA LEU A 222 -13.95 19.50 -8.78
C LEU A 222 -14.33 20.67 -9.68
N ALA A 223 -13.39 21.57 -9.95
CA ALA A 223 -13.61 22.71 -10.84
C ALA A 223 -13.96 22.25 -12.27
N PHE A 224 -13.31 21.19 -12.75
CA PHE A 224 -13.51 20.67 -14.09
C PHE A 224 -14.86 19.96 -14.26
N MET A 225 -15.25 19.10 -13.31
CA MET A 225 -16.54 18.41 -13.31
C MET A 225 -17.72 19.39 -13.21
N THR A 226 -17.60 20.45 -12.41
CA THR A 226 -18.63 21.50 -12.30
C THR A 226 -18.79 22.34 -13.56
N MET A 227 -17.74 22.46 -14.38
CA MET A 227 -17.79 23.16 -15.66
C MET A 227 -18.38 22.29 -16.79
N LEU A 228 -18.15 20.98 -16.76
CA LEU A 228 -18.53 20.08 -17.87
C LEU A 228 -19.87 19.37 -17.71
N MET A 229 -20.39 19.23 -16.49
CA MET A 229 -21.67 18.57 -16.29
C MET A 229 -22.83 19.55 -16.52
N ASP A 230 -23.79 19.14 -17.35
CA ASP A 230 -25.01 19.92 -17.67
C ASP A 230 -25.95 20.08 -16.46
N ASP A 231 -25.70 19.36 -15.36
CA ASP A 231 -26.46 19.42 -14.12
C ASP A 231 -26.17 20.72 -13.34
N SER A 232 -27.13 21.17 -12.51
CA SER A 232 -27.01 22.44 -11.78
C SER A 232 -25.67 22.55 -11.03
N LYS A 233 -24.86 23.57 -11.37
CA LYS A 233 -23.50 23.79 -10.87
C LYS A 233 -23.37 23.66 -9.34
N ASP A 234 -24.39 24.10 -8.60
CA ASP A 234 -24.42 24.03 -7.13
C ASP A 234 -24.58 22.60 -6.58
N LYS A 235 -25.30 21.72 -7.30
CA LYS A 235 -25.36 20.28 -6.97
C LYS A 235 -24.07 19.59 -7.37
N VAL A 236 -23.52 19.88 -8.54
CA VAL A 236 -22.29 19.24 -8.99
C VAL A 236 -21.13 19.61 -8.06
N GLY A 237 -21.01 20.88 -7.66
CA GLY A 237 -19.89 21.34 -6.82
C GLY A 237 -19.91 20.82 -5.40
N LYS A 238 -21.06 20.90 -4.70
CA LYS A 238 -21.13 20.42 -3.31
C LYS A 238 -20.94 18.91 -3.21
N PHE A 239 -21.37 18.15 -4.22
CA PHE A 239 -21.36 16.70 -4.17
C PHE A 239 -20.16 16.04 -4.83
N ALA A 240 -19.60 16.62 -5.90
CA ALA A 240 -18.32 16.15 -6.44
C ALA A 240 -17.19 16.42 -5.44
N GLY A 241 -17.24 17.53 -4.69
CA GLY A 241 -16.25 17.80 -3.63
C GLY A 241 -16.31 16.77 -2.51
N ALA A 242 -17.52 16.44 -2.04
CA ALA A 242 -17.71 15.37 -1.07
C ALA A 242 -17.26 13.99 -1.61
N ALA A 243 -17.55 13.69 -2.89
CA ALA A 243 -17.12 12.45 -3.53
C ALA A 243 -15.60 12.31 -3.54
N ASN A 244 -14.91 13.38 -3.92
CA ASN A 244 -13.46 13.47 -3.98
C ASN A 244 -12.81 13.29 -2.60
N VAL A 245 -13.33 13.95 -1.55
CA VAL A 245 -12.81 13.78 -0.19
C VAL A 245 -13.01 12.34 0.31
N VAL A 246 -14.20 11.77 0.11
CA VAL A 246 -14.48 10.38 0.53
C VAL A 246 -13.60 9.40 -0.23
N ALA A 247 -13.46 9.55 -1.55
CA ALA A 247 -12.58 8.70 -2.34
C ALA A 247 -11.13 8.80 -1.86
N ALA A 248 -10.63 10.01 -1.59
CA ALA A 248 -9.28 10.23 -1.07
C ALA A 248 -9.05 9.54 0.29
N LEU A 249 -10.01 9.60 1.22
CA LEU A 249 -9.89 8.92 2.52
C LEU A 249 -9.96 7.40 2.39
N VAL A 250 -10.84 6.87 1.53
CA VAL A 250 -10.91 5.43 1.23
C VAL A 250 -9.58 4.93 0.65
N ILE A 251 -8.89 5.76 -0.13
CA ILE A 251 -7.60 5.41 -0.72
C ILE A 251 -6.47 5.52 0.29
N PHE A 252 -6.47 6.55 1.13
CA PHE A 252 -5.52 6.62 2.23
C PHE A 252 -5.67 5.38 3.15
N TRP A 253 -6.90 4.96 3.41
CA TRP A 253 -7.19 3.70 4.09
C TRP A 253 -6.70 2.47 3.31
N SER A 254 -6.91 2.43 2.00
CA SER A 254 -6.45 1.31 1.19
C SER A 254 -4.93 1.21 1.18
N PHE A 255 -4.19 2.32 1.12
CA PHE A 255 -2.73 2.31 1.25
C PHE A 255 -2.26 1.73 2.58
N THR A 256 -2.99 1.95 3.68
CA THR A 256 -2.60 1.44 4.99
C THR A 256 -2.93 -0.05 5.19
N HIS A 257 -3.98 -0.56 4.55
CA HIS A 257 -4.51 -1.92 4.79
C HIS A 257 -4.30 -2.90 3.62
N LEU A 258 -4.14 -2.41 2.40
CA LEU A 258 -3.77 -3.23 1.24
C LEU A 258 -2.25 -3.49 1.24
N PRO A 259 -1.81 -4.53 0.52
CA PRO A 259 -0.39 -4.72 0.26
C PRO A 259 0.14 -3.56 -0.59
N MET A 260 1.31 -3.01 -0.21
CA MET A 260 2.03 -2.00 -1.01
C MET A 260 2.97 -2.68 -2.00
#